data_AF-A0A1J5P4N7-F1
#
_entry.id   AF-A0A1J5P4N7-F1
#
_cell.length_a   1.000
_cell.length_b   1.000
_cell.length_c   1.000
_cell.angle_alpha   90.00
_cell.angle_beta   90.00
_cell.angle_gamma   90.00
#
_symmetry.space_group_name_H-M   'P 1'
#
loop_
_entity.id
_entity.type
_entity.pdbx_description
1 polymer ?
#
loop_
_entity_poly.entity_id
_entity_poly.type
_entity_poly.pdbx_seq_one_letter_code
_entity_poly.pdbx_strand_id
1 'polypeptide(L)'
;MATLRNSNSDQDILQFFPGIKALRDEIAEANRAVVAVIQSVADRGDPALAALFGIEPGAMADLQRARSSDFNEAIRSGVPLFSLRFTHPDVLSALRHDLGADSVLQALLRSMPTPEVPRGA
;
A
#
# COMPACT_ATOMS: atom_id res chain seq x y z
N MET A 1 9.83 40.41 25.27
CA MET A 1 9.49 39.02 24.89
C MET A 1 8.02 38.80 25.21
N ALA A 2 7.16 38.79 24.18
CA ALA A 2 5.74 38.51 24.34
C ALA A 2 5.45 37.17 23.66
N THR A 3 5.12 36.15 24.45
CA THR A 3 4.70 34.84 23.97
C THR A 3 3.21 34.90 23.69
N LEU A 4 2.83 35.06 22.43
CA LEU A 4 1.45 34.85 22.00
C LEU A 4 1.14 33.35 22.09
N ARG A 5 0.39 32.95 23.12
CA ARG A 5 -0.27 31.64 23.16
C ARG A 5 -1.39 31.66 22.12
N ASN A 6 -1.16 31.00 20.98
CA ASN A 6 -2.24 30.62 20.07
C ASN A 6 -3.07 29.53 20.74
N SER A 7 -4.12 29.94 21.45
CA SER A 7 -5.09 29.03 22.09
C SER A 7 -6.26 28.63 21.18
N ASN A 8 -6.18 28.92 19.88
CA ASN A 8 -7.26 28.64 18.92
C ASN A 8 -6.99 27.42 18.00
N SER A 9 -5.85 26.74 18.12
CA SER A 9 -5.50 25.66 17.19
C SER A 9 -6.18 24.32 17.50
N ASP A 10 -6.49 24.05 18.77
CA ASP A 10 -6.85 22.69 19.21
C ASP A 10 -8.34 22.38 19.06
N GLN A 11 -9.20 23.41 19.05
CA GLN A 11 -10.66 23.22 18.89
C GLN A 11 -11.08 23.09 17.42
N ASP A 12 -10.34 23.68 16.47
CA ASP A 12 -10.63 23.53 15.04
C ASP A 12 -10.18 22.17 14.49
N ILE A 13 -9.15 21.55 15.07
CA ILE A 13 -8.78 20.17 14.70
C ILE A 13 -9.95 19.24 15.03
N LEU A 14 -10.65 19.46 16.16
CA LEU A 14 -11.72 18.60 16.70
C LEU A 14 -13.00 18.50 15.84
N GLN A 15 -13.25 19.44 14.93
CA GLN A 15 -14.40 19.38 14.02
C GLN A 15 -14.14 18.56 12.74
N PHE A 16 -12.89 18.17 12.46
CA PHE A 16 -12.52 17.26 11.35
C PHE A 16 -12.61 15.76 11.73
N PHE A 17 -13.00 15.42 12.96
CA PHE A 17 -12.76 14.10 13.55
C PHE A 17 -13.60 12.92 13.04
N PRO A 18 -14.90 13.06 12.67
CA PRO A 18 -15.69 11.90 12.21
C PRO A 18 -15.16 11.34 10.89
N GLY A 19 -14.83 12.23 9.93
CA GLY A 19 -14.31 11.84 8.63
C GLY A 19 -12.92 11.22 8.71
N ILE A 20 -12.04 11.75 9.57
CA ILE A 20 -10.71 11.18 9.78
C ILE A 20 -10.78 9.83 10.49
N LYS A 21 -11.71 9.65 11.45
CA LYS A 21 -11.90 8.35 12.11
C LYS A 21 -12.46 7.30 11.15
N ALA A 22 -13.51 7.64 10.38
CA ALA A 22 -14.07 6.74 9.37
C ALA A 22 -13.01 6.36 8.32
N LEU A 23 -12.27 7.34 7.81
CA LEU A 23 -11.17 7.10 6.87
C LEU A 23 -10.06 6.25 7.49
N ARG A 24 -9.71 6.47 8.76
CA ARG A 24 -8.74 5.64 9.47
C ARG A 24 -9.20 4.18 9.58
N ASP A 25 -10.47 3.95 9.89
CA ASP A 25 -11.04 2.61 9.99
C ASP A 25 -11.06 1.93 8.60
N GLU A 26 -11.40 2.66 7.54
CA GLU A 26 -11.31 2.18 6.15
C GLU A 26 -9.87 1.84 5.73
N ILE A 27 -8.90 2.68 6.08
CA ILE A 27 -7.47 2.41 5.85
C ILE A 27 -7.03 1.17 6.62
N ALA A 28 -7.50 0.98 7.86
CA ALA A 28 -7.17 -0.20 8.65
C ALA A 28 -7.72 -1.49 8.02
N GLU A 29 -8.94 -1.47 7.48
CA GLU A 29 -9.49 -2.60 6.74
C GLU A 29 -8.69 -2.88 5.45
N ALA A 30 -8.34 -1.84 4.69
CA ALA A 30 -7.50 -1.98 3.51
C ALA A 30 -6.12 -2.56 3.84
N ASN A 31 -5.48 -2.07 4.92
CA ASN A 31 -4.21 -2.59 5.41
C ASN A 31 -4.31 -4.06 5.79
N ARG A 32 -5.39 -4.47 6.46
CA ARG A 32 -5.61 -5.89 6.82
C ARG A 32 -5.71 -6.76 5.56
N ALA A 33 -6.45 -6.31 4.55
CA ALA A 33 -6.57 -7.04 3.29
C ALA A 33 -5.22 -7.17 2.57
N VAL A 34 -4.44 -6.09 2.51
CA VAL A 34 -3.10 -6.10 1.89
C VAL A 34 -2.16 -7.05 2.63
N VAL A 35 -2.10 -6.97 3.96
CA VAL A 35 -1.26 -7.87 4.77
C VAL A 35 -1.65 -9.33 4.55
N ALA A 36 -2.95 -9.65 4.51
CA ALA A 36 -3.41 -11.02 4.25
C ALA A 36 -2.94 -11.56 2.88
N VAL A 37 -2.96 -10.73 1.84
CA VAL A 37 -2.45 -11.11 0.51
C VAL A 37 -0.93 -11.30 0.54
N ILE A 38 -0.18 -10.39 1.19
CA ILE A 38 1.28 -10.51 1.32
C ILE A 38 1.66 -11.79 2.06
N GLN A 39 0.96 -12.13 3.14
CA GLN A 39 1.17 -13.39 3.86
C GLN A 39 0.87 -14.60 2.97
N SER A 40 -0.22 -14.58 2.21
CA SER A 40 -0.52 -15.67 1.26
C SER A 40 0.54 -15.82 0.17
N VAL A 41 1.15 -14.71 -0.29
CA VAL A 41 2.26 -14.73 -1.24
C VAL A 41 3.52 -15.30 -0.59
N ALA A 42 3.83 -14.86 0.64
CA ALA A 42 4.96 -15.36 1.41
C ALA A 42 4.88 -16.87 1.64
N ASP A 43 3.70 -17.38 2.00
CA ASP A 43 3.43 -18.81 2.23
C ASP A 43 3.64 -19.66 0.97
N ARG A 44 3.37 -19.10 -0.22
CA ARG A 44 3.60 -19.79 -1.51
C ARG A 44 5.08 -19.85 -1.88
N GLY A 45 5.90 -18.93 -1.38
CA GLY A 45 7.33 -18.88 -1.64
C GLY A 45 7.72 -18.62 -3.10
N ASP A 46 6.82 -18.05 -3.90
CA ASP A 46 7.07 -17.76 -5.32
C ASP A 46 7.66 -16.34 -5.48
N PRO A 47 8.94 -16.21 -5.95
CA PRO A 47 9.56 -14.91 -6.17
C PRO A 47 8.83 -14.04 -7.21
N ALA A 48 8.15 -14.64 -8.19
CA ALA A 48 7.39 -13.89 -9.18
C ALA A 48 6.18 -13.17 -8.56
N LEU A 49 5.52 -13.82 -7.59
CA LEU A 49 4.43 -13.20 -6.84
C LEU A 49 4.92 -12.09 -5.92
N ALA A 50 6.11 -12.25 -5.31
CA ALA A 50 6.75 -11.19 -4.53
C ALA A 50 6.99 -9.92 -5.38
N ALA A 51 7.48 -10.10 -6.60
CA ALA A 51 7.76 -9.02 -7.54
C ALA A 51 6.49 -8.23 -7.92
N LEU A 52 5.32 -8.88 -8.00
CA LEU A 52 4.05 -8.19 -8.24
C LEU A 52 3.77 -7.14 -7.17
N PHE A 53 4.17 -7.37 -5.92
CA PHE A 53 4.01 -6.42 -4.81
C PHE A 53 5.21 -5.47 -4.65
N GLY A 54 6.27 -5.63 -5.45
CA GLY A 54 7.50 -4.85 -5.33
C GLY A 54 8.28 -5.18 -4.05
N ILE A 55 8.14 -6.41 -3.55
CA ILE A 55 8.81 -6.87 -2.34
C ILE A 55 10.18 -7.41 -2.73
N GLU A 56 11.24 -6.89 -2.11
CA GLU A 56 12.61 -7.38 -2.31
C GLU A 56 12.78 -8.81 -1.76
N PRO A 57 13.67 -9.63 -2.33
CA PRO A 57 13.89 -11.00 -1.88
C PRO A 57 14.25 -11.13 -0.39
N GLY A 58 15.05 -10.21 0.14
CA GLY A 58 15.39 -10.16 1.57
C GLY A 58 14.17 -9.90 2.46
N ALA A 59 13.34 -8.93 2.07
CA ALA A 59 12.10 -8.62 2.77
C ALA A 59 11.08 -9.78 2.72
N MET A 60 11.07 -10.56 1.64
CA MET A 60 10.19 -11.72 1.53
C MET A 60 10.54 -12.80 2.55
N ALA A 61 11.83 -13.06 2.80
CA ALA A 61 12.26 -14.02 3.81
C ALA A 61 11.84 -13.59 5.23
N ASP A 62 11.80 -12.29 5.50
CA ASP A 62 11.33 -11.76 6.79
C ASP A 62 9.81 -11.86 6.91
N LEU A 63 9.08 -11.58 5.82
CA LEU A 63 7.62 -11.76 5.77
C LEU A 63 7.18 -13.22 5.98
N GLN A 64 7.95 -14.19 5.47
CA GLN A 64 7.72 -15.63 5.70
C GLN A 64 7.88 -16.04 7.16
N ARG A 65 8.67 -15.30 7.95
CA ARG A 65 8.89 -15.57 9.37
C ARG A 65 7.94 -14.78 10.27
N ALA A 66 7.35 -13.72 9.75
CA ALA A 66 6.45 -12.84 10.48
C ALA A 66 5.11 -13.53 10.76
N ARG A 67 4.59 -13.32 11.96
CA ARG A 67 3.25 -13.76 12.35
C ARG A 67 2.24 -12.67 12.04
N SER A 68 0.98 -13.03 11.83
CA SER A 68 -0.08 -12.03 11.62
C SER A 68 -0.20 -11.01 12.77
N SER A 69 0.19 -11.39 13.99
CA SER A 69 0.24 -10.49 15.14
C SER A 69 1.22 -9.33 14.98
N ASP A 70 2.30 -9.54 14.23
CA ASP A 70 3.41 -8.58 14.10
C ASP A 70 2.97 -7.36 13.28
N PHE A 71 1.89 -7.48 12.51
CA PHE A 71 1.32 -6.42 11.69
C PHE A 71 0.19 -5.64 12.36
N ASN A 72 -0.27 -6.04 13.56
CA ASN A 72 -1.47 -5.46 14.18
C ASN A 72 -1.38 -3.94 14.37
N GLU A 73 -0.23 -3.44 14.83
CA GLU A 73 -0.01 -2.01 15.03
C GLU A 73 0.08 -1.26 13.70
N ALA A 74 0.77 -1.83 12.71
CA ALA A 74 0.86 -1.27 11.37
C ALA A 74 -0.52 -1.16 10.71
N ILE A 75 -1.35 -2.20 10.84
CA ILE A 75 -2.73 -2.24 10.35
C ILE A 75 -3.56 -1.11 10.97
N ARG A 76 -3.46 -0.89 12.29
CA ARG A 76 -4.27 0.09 13.05
C ARG A 76 -3.75 1.52 13.02
N SER A 77 -2.59 1.75 12.40
CA SER A 77 -1.90 3.03 12.38
C SER A 77 -2.70 4.14 11.69
N GLY A 78 -3.62 3.78 10.78
CA GLY A 78 -4.31 4.74 9.91
C GLY A 78 -3.44 5.28 8.78
N VAL A 79 -2.24 4.73 8.60
CA VAL A 79 -1.35 5.02 7.48
C VAL A 79 -1.46 3.87 6.47
N PRO A 80 -1.72 4.15 5.17
CA PRO A 80 -1.74 3.10 4.16
C PRO A 80 -0.40 2.39 4.06
N LEU A 81 -0.41 1.05 4.15
CA LEU A 81 0.79 0.19 3.96
C LEU A 81 1.06 -0.13 2.48
N PHE A 82 0.34 0.52 1.58
CA PHE A 82 0.40 0.31 0.14
C PHE A 82 0.40 1.65 -0.58
N SER A 83 0.94 1.66 -1.79
CA SER A 83 0.94 2.82 -2.67
C SER A 83 0.06 2.57 -3.89
N LEU A 84 -0.55 3.63 -4.40
CA LEU A 84 -1.41 3.56 -5.59
C LEU A 84 -0.52 3.53 -6.84
N ARG A 85 -0.64 2.46 -7.64
CA ARG A 85 0.12 2.30 -8.89
C ARG A 85 -0.54 2.92 -10.11
N PHE A 86 -1.82 3.28 -10.02
CA PHE A 86 -2.56 3.90 -11.12
C PHE A 86 -2.26 5.40 -11.28
N THR A 87 -1.27 5.95 -10.57
CA THR A 87 -0.83 7.34 -10.77
C THR A 87 -0.08 7.54 -12.10
N HIS A 88 0.26 6.45 -12.81
CA HIS A 88 0.85 6.52 -14.14
C HIS A 88 -0.18 6.96 -15.19
N PRO A 89 0.10 7.98 -16.03
CA PRO A 89 -0.85 8.51 -17.02
C PRO A 89 -1.47 7.44 -17.93
N ASP A 90 -0.68 6.45 -18.34
CA ASP A 90 -1.14 5.36 -19.19
C ASP A 90 -2.20 4.47 -18.52
N VAL A 91 -2.09 4.26 -17.20
CA VAL A 91 -3.07 3.48 -16.44
C VAL A 91 -4.37 4.26 -16.29
N LEU A 92 -4.28 5.57 -16.00
CA LEU A 92 -5.47 6.44 -15.96
C LEU A 92 -6.17 6.52 -17.32
N SER A 93 -5.40 6.62 -18.40
CA SER A 93 -5.93 6.59 -19.76
C SER A 93 -6.65 5.28 -20.05
N ALA A 94 -6.03 4.14 -19.73
CA ALA A 94 -6.65 2.83 -19.94
C ALA A 94 -7.94 2.64 -19.14
N LEU A 95 -7.99 3.11 -17.88
CA LEU A 95 -9.18 3.07 -17.04
C LEU A 95 -10.32 3.97 -17.55
N ARG A 96 -9.99 5.13 -18.13
CA ARG A 96 -10.99 6.12 -18.59
C ARG A 96 -11.60 5.79 -19.94
N HIS A 97 -10.87 5.08 -20.80
CA HIS A 97 -11.27 4.81 -22.17
C HIS A 97 -11.89 3.42 -22.38
N ASP A 98 -12.22 2.71 -21.29
CA ASP A 98 -12.85 1.39 -21.30
C ASP A 98 -12.18 0.40 -22.27
N LEU A 99 -10.85 0.43 -22.29
CA LEU A 99 -10.03 -0.35 -23.24
C LEU A 99 -10.02 -1.87 -22.92
N GLY A 100 -10.90 -2.33 -22.04
CA GLY A 100 -10.95 -3.71 -21.55
C GLY A 100 -9.91 -4.03 -20.47
N ALA A 101 -10.19 -5.09 -19.69
CA ALA A 101 -9.36 -5.52 -18.55
C ALA A 101 -7.90 -5.81 -18.94
N ASP A 102 -7.67 -6.36 -20.13
CA ASP A 102 -6.33 -6.70 -20.63
C ASP A 102 -5.45 -5.46 -20.87
N SER A 103 -6.04 -4.36 -21.38
CA SER A 103 -5.30 -3.11 -21.61
C SER A 103 -4.91 -2.45 -20.28
N VAL A 104 -5.79 -2.48 -19.30
CA VAL A 104 -5.51 -1.99 -17.94
C VAL A 104 -4.42 -2.84 -17.29
N LEU A 105 -4.49 -4.16 -17.42
CA LEU A 105 -3.48 -5.08 -16.92
C LEU A 105 -2.10 -4.80 -17.54
N GLN A 106 -2.03 -4.65 -18.87
CA GLN A 106 -0.77 -4.33 -19.54
C GLN A 106 -0.18 -2.99 -19.08
N ALA A 107 -1.01 -1.96 -18.90
CA ALA A 107 -0.56 -0.66 -18.40
C ALA A 107 -0.02 -0.77 -16.96
N LEU A 108 -0.68 -1.56 -16.10
CA LEU A 108 -0.21 -1.84 -14.73
C LEU A 108 1.09 -2.65 -14.70
N LEU A 109 1.26 -3.62 -15.59
CA LEU A 109 2.49 -4.41 -15.66
C LEU A 109 3.68 -3.57 -16.13
N ARG A 110 3.45 -2.64 -17.07
CA ARG A 110 4.49 -1.69 -17.54
C ARG A 110 4.92 -0.68 -16.48
N SER A 111 4.07 -0.39 -15.50
CA SER A 111 4.44 0.51 -14.39
C SER A 111 5.19 -0.19 -13.26
N MET A 112 5.37 -1.52 -13.34
CA MET A 112 6.18 -2.24 -12.36
C MET A 112 7.67 -1.94 -12.56
N PRO A 113 8.44 -1.80 -11.48
CA PRO A 113 9.89 -1.80 -11.59
C PRO A 113 10.34 -3.08 -12.29
N THR A 114 11.16 -2.97 -13.33
CA THR A 114 11.69 -4.13 -14.04
C THR A 114 12.44 -4.98 -13.02
N PRO A 115 12.05 -6.24 -12.77
CA PRO A 115 12.82 -7.09 -11.86
C PRO A 115 14.22 -7.22 -12.45
N GLU A 116 15.24 -6.85 -11.67
CA GLU A 116 16.62 -7.21 -11.95
C GLU A 116 16.72 -8.73 -11.75
N VAL A 117 16.29 -9.49 -12.76
CA VAL A 117 16.58 -10.93 -12.80
C VAL A 117 18.08 -11.03 -13.03
N PRO A 118 18.87 -11.60 -12.10
CA PRO A 118 20.27 -11.84 -12.34
C PRO A 118 20.35 -12.75 -13.57
N ARG A 119 20.82 -12.22 -14.71
CA ARG A 119 21.14 -13.06 -15.86
C ARG A 119 22.29 -13.95 -15.41
N GLY A 120 22.06 -15.26 -15.48
CA GLY A 120 22.79 -16.29 -14.76
C GLY A 120 24.32 -16.18 -14.75
N ALA A 121 24.85 -16.62 -13.61
CA ALA A 121 26.16 -17.23 -13.44
C ALA A 121 26.35 -18.48 -14.31
#